data_AF-A0A813GNQ6-F1
#
_entry.id   AF-A0A813GNQ6-F1
#
_cell.length_a   1.000
_cell.length_b   1.000
_cell.length_c   1.000
_cell.angle_alpha   90.00
_cell.angle_beta   90.00
_cell.angle_gamma   90.00
#
_symmetry.space_group_name_H-M   'P 1'
#
loop_
_entity.id
_entity.type
_entity.pdbx_description
1 polymer ?
#
loop_
_entity_poly.entity_id
_entity_poly.type
_entity_poly.pdbx_seq_one_letter_code
_entity_poly.pdbx_strand_id
1 'polypeptide(L)'
;EAMAFAAKALRSPRPEDSATALKRTVQGSMALQPEETIAFLSRMAGKLVEKPVHIDEQAWRNSLVDLHLVMSCCKSLFVTLEHHREAMLRVSVEIVTCRQSRVALFWDDYWWSDDQKREAFKAIVEEKLQAVVKWKNGCVSGAPNAAMDGSDGNETAALAEQELGEQRAAREKAERALKSAELSLTSLRSEVEEAGGRATFLERSNHKLTDEVAQLRKSLDGDDKAKQLAEALSKLAVTEARLQEASEASAAGGGRGGMDAASTELAGAGLLEAQARLRDAEAELGSLRNTQKRLEGELVK
;
A
#
# COMPACT_ATOMS: atom_id res chain seq x y z
N GLU A 1 10.71 -61.85 16.02
CA GLU A 1 11.42 -61.67 14.74
C GLU A 1 10.92 -60.50 13.87
N ALA A 2 9.65 -60.06 13.98
CA ALA A 2 9.16 -58.91 13.20
C ALA A 2 9.73 -57.53 13.59
N MET A 3 10.21 -57.33 14.83
CA MET A 3 10.81 -56.05 15.27
C MET A 3 12.30 -55.90 14.96
N ALA A 4 13.00 -56.99 14.60
CA ALA A 4 14.41 -56.92 14.17
C ALA A 4 14.55 -56.48 12.70
N PHE A 5 13.49 -56.63 11.89
CA PHE A 5 13.50 -56.25 10.47
C PHE A 5 13.28 -54.74 10.26
N ALA A 6 12.49 -54.10 11.12
CA ALA A 6 12.23 -52.66 11.06
C ALA A 6 13.46 -51.80 11.43
N ALA A 7 14.35 -52.30 12.28
CA ALA A 7 15.59 -51.59 12.65
C ALA A 7 16.67 -51.62 11.56
N LYS A 8 16.56 -52.50 10.55
CA LYS A 8 17.51 -52.59 9.43
C LYS A 8 17.11 -51.72 8.23
N ALA A 9 15.84 -51.36 8.11
CA ALA A 9 15.30 -50.52 7.03
C ALA A 9 15.43 -49.00 7.27
N LEU A 10 15.75 -48.58 8.51
CA LEU A 10 15.93 -47.16 8.88
C LEU A 10 17.39 -46.68 8.89
N ARG A 11 18.35 -47.51 8.48
CA ARG A 11 19.70 -47.03 8.16
C ARG A 11 19.72 -46.50 6.73
N SER A 12 19.20 -45.28 6.57
CA SER A 12 19.55 -44.44 5.43
C SER A 12 21.09 -44.32 5.36
N PRO A 13 21.73 -44.51 4.19
CA PRO A 13 23.16 -44.24 4.06
C PRO A 13 23.40 -42.79 4.45
N ARG A 14 24.41 -42.54 5.30
CA ARG A 14 24.78 -41.16 5.66
C ARG A 14 25.09 -40.40 4.36
N PRO A 15 24.71 -39.12 4.25
CA PRO A 15 24.94 -38.33 3.04
C PRO A 15 26.43 -38.23 2.65
N GLU A 16 27.34 -38.53 3.57
CA GLU A 16 28.77 -38.61 3.31
C GLU A 16 29.20 -39.83 2.47
N ASP A 17 28.47 -40.96 2.55
CA ASP A 17 28.77 -42.18 1.78
C ASP A 17 28.30 -42.06 0.32
N SER A 18 27.20 -41.33 0.08
CA SER A 18 26.66 -41.06 -1.26
C SER A 18 27.52 -40.04 -2.01
N ALA A 19 28.03 -39.02 -1.31
CA ALA A 19 28.93 -38.01 -1.89
C ALA A 19 30.32 -38.59 -2.21
N THR A 20 30.83 -39.52 -1.40
CA THR A 20 32.09 -40.23 -1.69
C THR A 20 31.94 -41.30 -2.78
N ALA A 21 30.78 -41.94 -2.90
CA ALA A 21 30.49 -42.83 -4.03
C ALA A 21 30.41 -42.05 -5.36
N LEU A 22 29.76 -40.88 -5.39
CA LEU A 22 29.73 -40.03 -6.59
C LEU A 22 31.11 -39.44 -6.91
N LYS A 23 31.88 -39.02 -5.90
CA LYS A 23 33.26 -38.54 -6.10
C LYS A 23 34.19 -39.63 -6.62
N ARG A 24 34.05 -40.89 -6.19
CA ARG A 24 34.85 -42.01 -6.74
C ARG A 24 34.50 -42.35 -8.19
N THR A 25 33.23 -42.25 -8.57
CA THR A 25 32.83 -42.45 -9.98
C THR A 25 33.31 -41.30 -10.88
N VAL A 26 33.40 -40.08 -10.34
CA VAL A 26 33.90 -38.91 -11.08
C VAL A 26 35.44 -38.84 -11.10
N GLN A 27 36.13 -39.26 -10.02
CA GLN A 27 37.61 -39.32 -9.98
C GLN A 27 38.21 -40.49 -10.79
N GLY A 28 37.42 -41.53 -11.09
CA GLY A 28 37.83 -42.59 -12.03
C GLY A 28 37.71 -42.20 -13.51
N SER A 29 37.03 -41.08 -13.81
CA SER A 29 36.80 -40.61 -15.17
C SER A 29 37.85 -39.55 -15.55
N MET A 30 39.11 -39.96 -15.57
CA MET A 30 40.15 -39.18 -16.22
C MET A 30 39.85 -39.13 -17.72
N ALA A 31 39.55 -37.92 -18.20
CA ALA A 31 39.56 -37.53 -19.62
C ALA A 31 38.75 -38.44 -20.56
N LEU A 32 37.43 -38.49 -20.39
CA LEU A 32 36.56 -38.91 -21.50
C LEU A 32 36.64 -37.86 -22.60
N GLN A 33 36.83 -38.32 -23.83
CA GLN A 33 36.84 -37.45 -25.02
C GLN A 33 35.49 -36.70 -25.13
N PRO A 34 35.44 -35.50 -25.73
CA PRO A 34 34.21 -34.72 -25.88
C PRO A 34 33.05 -35.53 -26.48
N GLU A 35 33.35 -36.43 -27.41
CA GLU A 35 32.36 -37.30 -28.08
C GLU A 35 31.76 -38.36 -27.13
N GLU A 36 32.54 -38.88 -26.19
CA GLU A 36 32.06 -39.86 -25.21
C GLU A 36 31.20 -39.21 -24.13
N THR A 37 31.49 -37.95 -23.79
CA THR A 37 30.68 -37.14 -22.88
C THR A 37 29.32 -36.83 -23.50
N ILE A 38 29.30 -36.46 -24.79
CA ILE A 38 28.06 -36.24 -25.55
C ILE A 38 27.27 -37.54 -25.66
N ALA A 39 27.91 -38.67 -25.98
CA ALA A 39 27.24 -39.97 -26.06
C ALA A 39 26.70 -40.45 -24.70
N PHE A 40 27.39 -40.14 -23.59
CA PHE A 40 26.94 -40.44 -22.23
C PHE A 40 25.73 -39.59 -21.84
N LEU A 41 25.77 -38.28 -22.12
CA LEU A 41 24.63 -37.37 -21.90
C LEU A 41 23.43 -37.75 -22.79
N SER A 42 23.66 -38.13 -24.06
CA SER A 42 22.64 -38.66 -24.96
C SER A 42 22.08 -40.01 -24.51
N ARG A 43 22.88 -40.89 -23.89
CA ARG A 43 22.40 -42.13 -23.26
C ARG A 43 21.61 -41.88 -21.97
N MET A 44 21.98 -40.87 -21.19
CA MET A 44 21.18 -40.46 -20.03
C MET A 44 19.86 -39.80 -20.44
N ALA A 45 19.89 -38.95 -21.46
CA ALA A 45 18.70 -38.36 -22.06
C ALA A 45 17.81 -39.44 -22.73
N GLY A 46 18.41 -40.42 -23.41
CA GLY A 46 17.70 -41.55 -24.02
C GLY A 46 17.17 -42.57 -23.01
N LYS A 47 17.74 -42.68 -21.80
CA LYS A 47 17.17 -43.46 -20.69
C LYS A 47 16.09 -42.72 -19.91
N LEU A 48 15.92 -41.42 -20.15
CA LEU A 48 14.72 -40.67 -19.84
C LEU A 48 13.70 -40.81 -20.99
N VAL A 49 13.55 -42.03 -21.55
CA VAL A 49 12.36 -42.40 -22.34
C VAL A 49 11.18 -41.92 -21.52
N GLU A 50 10.43 -41.00 -22.11
CA GLU A 50 9.36 -40.25 -21.47
C GLU A 50 8.33 -41.22 -20.92
N LYS A 51 8.50 -41.64 -19.66
CA LYS A 51 7.34 -42.09 -18.91
C LYS A 51 6.44 -40.87 -18.84
N PRO A 52 5.23 -40.92 -19.42
CA PRO A 52 4.30 -39.83 -19.26
C PRO A 52 4.21 -39.55 -17.78
N VAL A 53 4.54 -38.32 -17.40
CA VAL A 53 4.41 -37.88 -16.00
C VAL A 53 2.91 -37.95 -15.74
N HIS A 54 2.47 -39.02 -15.12
CA HIS A 54 1.07 -39.16 -14.73
C HIS A 54 0.84 -38.11 -13.66
N ILE A 55 0.19 -37.01 -14.05
CA ILE A 55 -0.23 -35.98 -13.12
C ILE A 55 -1.32 -36.61 -12.26
N ASP A 56 -1.03 -36.80 -10.97
CA ASP A 56 -2.07 -37.14 -10.01
C ASP A 56 -2.90 -35.86 -9.74
N GLU A 57 -4.00 -35.75 -10.46
CA GLU A 57 -4.91 -34.62 -10.39
C GLU A 57 -5.43 -34.39 -8.96
N GLN A 58 -5.66 -35.46 -8.20
CA GLN A 58 -6.14 -35.35 -6.83
C GLN A 58 -5.07 -34.76 -5.92
N ALA A 59 -3.80 -35.18 -6.06
CA ALA A 59 -2.69 -34.59 -5.33
C ALA A 59 -2.50 -33.10 -5.65
N TRP A 60 -2.67 -32.70 -6.91
CA TRP A 60 -2.61 -31.30 -7.33
C TRP A 60 -3.74 -30.48 -6.73
N ARG A 61 -4.99 -30.97 -6.81
CA ARG A 61 -6.15 -30.33 -6.19
C ARG A 61 -5.95 -30.14 -4.68
N ASN A 62 -5.44 -31.17 -4.00
CA ASN A 62 -5.15 -31.10 -2.56
C ASN A 62 -4.05 -30.07 -2.22
N SER A 63 -3.09 -29.86 -3.13
CA SER A 63 -2.01 -28.87 -2.96
C SER A 63 -2.49 -27.43 -3.19
N LEU A 64 -3.61 -27.24 -3.90
CA LEU A 64 -4.21 -25.93 -4.20
C LEU A 64 -5.31 -25.52 -3.21
N VAL A 65 -5.51 -26.26 -2.12
CA VAL A 65 -6.53 -25.95 -1.10
C VAL A 65 -6.19 -24.68 -0.32
N ASP A 66 -4.89 -24.40 -0.14
CA ASP A 66 -4.45 -23.16 0.51
C ASP A 66 -4.49 -21.99 -0.49
N LEU A 67 -5.66 -21.36 -0.56
CA LEU A 67 -5.89 -20.18 -1.40
C LEU A 67 -5.02 -18.99 -1.02
N HIS A 68 -4.56 -18.90 0.23
CA HIS A 68 -3.68 -17.82 0.66
C HIS A 68 -2.30 -17.98 0.01
N LEU A 69 -1.73 -19.19 0.02
CA LEU A 69 -0.49 -19.48 -0.69
C LEU A 69 -0.60 -19.25 -2.19
N VAL A 70 -1.70 -19.70 -2.81
CA VAL A 70 -1.95 -19.45 -4.25
C VAL A 70 -1.99 -17.94 -4.53
N MET A 71 -2.72 -17.16 -3.73
CA MET A 71 -2.78 -15.71 -3.88
C MET A 71 -1.42 -15.04 -3.64
N SER A 72 -0.63 -15.51 -2.66
CA SER A 72 0.74 -15.04 -2.43
C SER A 72 1.64 -15.29 -3.64
N CYS A 73 1.59 -16.48 -4.24
CA CYS A 73 2.32 -16.79 -5.47
C CYS A 73 1.88 -15.89 -6.63
N CYS A 74 0.57 -15.67 -6.81
CA CYS A 74 0.04 -14.76 -7.83
C CYS A 74 0.56 -13.33 -7.64
N LYS A 75 0.57 -12.81 -6.41
CA LYS A 75 1.12 -11.47 -6.09
C LYS A 75 2.61 -11.39 -6.39
N SER A 76 3.39 -12.41 -6.02
CA SER A 76 4.82 -12.46 -6.34
C SER A 76 5.10 -12.47 -7.85
N LEU A 77 4.32 -13.24 -8.62
CA LEU A 77 4.40 -13.25 -10.08
C LEU A 77 3.99 -11.90 -10.68
N PHE A 78 2.96 -11.26 -10.14
CA PHE A 78 2.52 -9.93 -10.57
C PHE A 78 3.60 -8.87 -10.37
N VAL A 79 4.22 -8.81 -9.18
CA VAL A 79 5.34 -7.88 -8.92
C VAL A 79 6.53 -8.17 -9.85
N THR A 80 6.80 -9.45 -10.13
CA THR A 80 7.85 -9.83 -11.09
C THR A 80 7.51 -9.34 -12.51
N LEU A 81 6.24 -9.37 -12.92
CA LEU A 81 5.77 -8.82 -14.20
C LEU A 81 5.86 -7.30 -14.28
N GLU A 82 5.74 -6.57 -13.17
CA GLU A 82 5.90 -5.11 -13.18
C GLU A 82 7.35 -4.71 -13.52
N HIS A 83 8.33 -5.50 -13.05
CA HIS A 83 9.75 -5.22 -13.25
C HIS A 83 10.35 -5.87 -14.50
N HIS A 84 9.77 -6.98 -14.99
CA HIS A 84 10.27 -7.74 -16.13
C HIS A 84 9.27 -7.79 -17.27
N ARG A 85 9.77 -7.93 -18.52
CA ARG A 85 8.89 -8.11 -19.69
C ARG A 85 8.10 -9.42 -19.56
N GLU A 86 6.79 -9.37 -19.79
CA GLU A 86 5.89 -10.52 -19.70
C GLU A 86 6.40 -11.76 -20.46
N ALA A 87 6.93 -11.58 -21.67
CA ALA A 87 7.48 -12.65 -22.49
C ALA A 87 8.62 -13.40 -21.79
N MET A 88 9.49 -12.67 -21.07
CA MET A 88 10.60 -13.24 -20.33
C MET A 88 10.09 -14.12 -19.18
N LEU A 89 9.08 -13.66 -18.43
CA LEU A 89 8.52 -14.44 -17.34
C LEU A 89 7.83 -15.71 -17.84
N ARG A 90 7.02 -15.62 -18.90
CA ARG A 90 6.33 -16.79 -19.48
C ARG A 90 7.31 -17.85 -19.98
N VAL A 91 8.37 -17.43 -20.70
CA VAL A 91 9.42 -18.34 -21.16
C VAL A 91 10.17 -18.95 -19.97
N SER A 92 10.47 -18.15 -18.93
CA SER A 92 11.15 -18.65 -17.73
C SER A 92 10.32 -19.70 -16.99
N VAL A 93 9.01 -19.46 -16.84
CA VAL A 93 8.07 -20.44 -16.24
C VAL A 93 8.07 -21.72 -17.08
N GLU A 94 8.00 -21.62 -18.40
CA GLU A 94 8.05 -22.78 -19.29
C GLU A 94 9.35 -23.58 -19.17
N ILE A 95 10.50 -22.91 -19.03
CA ILE A 95 11.79 -23.57 -18.80
C ILE A 95 11.79 -24.32 -17.46
N VAL A 96 11.24 -23.72 -16.41
CA VAL A 96 11.17 -24.30 -15.05
C VAL A 96 10.18 -25.46 -15.00
N THR A 97 9.07 -25.41 -15.72
CA THR A 97 8.06 -26.48 -15.75
C THR A 97 8.45 -27.59 -16.72
N CYS A 98 9.19 -27.31 -17.79
CA CYS A 98 9.65 -28.33 -18.73
C CYS A 98 10.77 -29.20 -18.14
N ARG A 99 10.55 -30.52 -18.07
CA ARG A 99 11.53 -31.46 -17.49
C ARG A 99 12.87 -31.48 -18.23
N GLN A 100 12.85 -31.36 -19.55
CA GLN A 100 14.07 -31.41 -20.37
C GLN A 100 14.92 -30.14 -20.20
N SER A 101 14.27 -28.97 -20.14
CA SER A 101 14.94 -27.66 -20.05
C SER A 101 15.44 -27.33 -18.64
N ARG A 102 14.86 -27.94 -17.59
CA ARG A 102 15.31 -27.78 -16.20
C ARG A 102 16.76 -28.13 -15.96
N VAL A 103 17.39 -28.94 -16.83
CA VAL A 103 18.81 -29.27 -16.73
C VAL A 103 19.67 -28.00 -16.74
N ALA A 104 19.24 -26.95 -17.46
CA ALA A 104 19.96 -25.67 -17.50
C ALA A 104 19.99 -24.94 -16.15
N LEU A 105 19.03 -25.21 -15.25
CA LEU A 105 18.98 -24.59 -13.92
C LEU A 105 19.99 -25.18 -12.93
N PHE A 106 20.58 -26.33 -13.27
CA PHE A 106 21.62 -26.99 -12.46
C PHE A 106 23.03 -26.71 -12.96
N TRP A 107 23.18 -25.84 -13.96
CA TRP A 107 24.49 -25.37 -14.37
C TRP A 107 25.11 -24.48 -13.28
N ASP A 108 26.42 -24.35 -13.33
CA ASP A 108 27.21 -23.49 -12.44
C ASP A 108 26.95 -22.02 -12.71
N ASP A 109 27.20 -21.16 -11.72
CA ASP A 109 27.02 -19.70 -11.84
C ASP A 109 27.87 -19.09 -12.98
N TYR A 110 28.94 -19.77 -13.39
CA TYR A 110 29.82 -19.38 -14.49
C TYR A 110 29.38 -19.92 -15.86
N TRP A 111 28.19 -20.50 -16.00
CA TRP A 111 27.69 -21.09 -17.26
C TRP A 111 27.74 -20.12 -18.45
N TRP A 112 27.63 -18.82 -18.20
CA TRP A 112 27.73 -17.80 -19.24
C TRP A 112 29.12 -17.73 -19.88
N SER A 113 30.18 -18.18 -19.20
CA SER A 113 31.53 -18.19 -19.76
C SER A 113 31.76 -19.35 -20.73
N ASP A 114 30.90 -20.37 -20.69
CA ASP A 114 30.97 -21.55 -21.55
C ASP A 114 30.11 -21.34 -22.80
N ASP A 115 30.77 -21.24 -23.96
CA ASP A 115 30.13 -21.01 -25.26
C ASP A 115 29.08 -22.07 -25.60
N GLN A 116 29.33 -23.33 -25.25
CA GLN A 116 28.42 -24.43 -25.55
C GLN A 116 27.14 -24.33 -24.70
N LYS A 117 27.28 -24.04 -23.41
CA LYS A 117 26.12 -23.81 -22.52
C LYS A 117 25.32 -22.59 -22.93
N ARG A 118 25.98 -21.50 -23.34
CA ARG A 118 25.28 -20.31 -23.86
C ARG A 118 24.46 -20.61 -25.10
N GLU A 119 25.04 -21.27 -26.10
CA GLU A 119 24.31 -21.62 -27.33
C GLU A 119 23.19 -22.63 -27.05
N ALA A 120 23.43 -23.62 -26.17
CA ALA A 120 22.38 -24.54 -25.71
C ALA A 120 21.23 -23.80 -25.01
N PHE A 121 21.53 -22.81 -24.15
CA PHE A 121 20.50 -22.02 -23.48
C PHE A 121 19.70 -21.17 -24.47
N LYS A 122 20.35 -20.56 -25.46
CA LYS A 122 19.65 -19.83 -26.53
C LYS A 122 18.68 -20.73 -27.27
N ALA A 123 19.10 -21.95 -27.61
CA ALA A 123 18.24 -22.93 -28.28
C ALA A 123 17.02 -23.30 -27.40
N ILE A 124 17.23 -23.52 -26.09
CA ILE A 124 16.16 -23.78 -25.13
C ILE A 124 15.18 -22.60 -25.07
N VAL A 125 15.69 -21.37 -24.96
CA VAL A 125 14.87 -20.15 -24.89
C VAL A 125 14.03 -19.97 -26.15
N GLU A 126 14.62 -20.16 -27.33
CA GLU A 126 13.93 -20.08 -28.62
C GLU A 126 12.83 -21.14 -28.74
N GLU A 127 13.13 -22.39 -28.38
CA GLU A 127 12.16 -23.49 -28.37
C GLU A 127 10.97 -23.16 -27.45
N LYS A 128 11.21 -22.68 -26.23
CA LYS A 128 10.15 -22.36 -25.27
C LYS A 128 9.39 -21.10 -25.64
N LEU A 129 10.05 -20.12 -26.26
CA LEU A 129 9.38 -18.96 -26.84
C LEU A 129 8.37 -19.39 -27.90
N GLN A 130 8.75 -20.30 -28.80
CA GLN A 130 7.82 -20.83 -29.81
C GLN A 130 6.62 -21.54 -29.18
N ALA A 131 6.82 -22.32 -28.11
CA ALA A 131 5.73 -22.96 -27.36
C ALA A 131 4.77 -21.92 -26.75
N VAL A 132 5.30 -20.89 -26.08
CA VAL A 132 4.52 -19.80 -25.49
C VAL A 132 3.74 -19.02 -26.55
N VAL A 133 4.35 -18.74 -27.71
CA VAL A 133 3.70 -18.05 -28.83
C VAL A 133 2.57 -18.91 -29.42
N LYS A 134 2.80 -20.21 -29.61
CA LYS A 134 1.77 -21.15 -30.09
C LYS A 134 0.57 -21.20 -29.13
N TRP A 135 0.83 -21.26 -27.83
CA TRP A 135 -0.22 -21.23 -26.81
C TRP A 135 -1.00 -19.92 -26.82
N LYS A 136 -0.29 -18.78 -26.87
CA LYS A 136 -0.91 -17.44 -26.92
C LYS A 136 -1.78 -17.24 -28.16
N ASN A 137 -1.36 -17.80 -29.30
CA ASN A 137 -2.06 -17.68 -30.57
C ASN A 137 -3.14 -18.76 -30.78
N GLY A 138 -3.48 -19.54 -29.75
CA GLY A 138 -4.62 -20.46 -29.77
C GLY A 138 -4.40 -21.77 -30.53
N CYS A 139 -3.18 -22.12 -30.93
CA CYS A 139 -2.92 -23.41 -31.57
C CYS A 139 -2.70 -24.51 -30.52
N VAL A 140 -3.76 -24.90 -29.82
CA VAL A 140 -3.78 -26.13 -29.03
C VAL A 140 -3.99 -27.30 -30.00
N SER A 141 -2.92 -27.69 -30.70
CA SER A 141 -2.88 -28.96 -31.41
C SER A 141 -2.65 -30.07 -30.38
N GLY A 142 -3.72 -30.77 -30.00
CA GLY A 142 -3.65 -31.74 -28.91
C GLY A 142 -4.85 -32.65 -28.72
N ALA A 143 -5.38 -33.26 -29.79
CA ALA A 143 -6.04 -34.56 -29.70
C ALA A 143 -5.71 -35.37 -30.97
N PRO A 144 -4.83 -36.39 -30.91
CA PRO A 144 -4.66 -37.34 -31.99
C PRO A 144 -5.56 -38.54 -31.71
N ASN A 145 -6.71 -38.64 -32.40
CA ASN A 145 -7.35 -39.89 -32.80
C ASN A 145 -8.71 -39.61 -33.46
N ALA A 146 -8.74 -39.61 -34.79
CA ALA A 146 -9.71 -40.34 -35.61
C ALA A 146 -9.48 -40.01 -37.08
N ALA A 147 -9.10 -41.03 -37.85
CA ALA A 147 -9.38 -41.07 -39.28
C ALA A 147 -10.90 -41.13 -39.51
N MET A 148 -11.34 -40.85 -40.75
CA MET A 148 -12.72 -40.71 -41.27
C MET A 148 -13.15 -39.24 -41.32
N ASP A 149 -13.77 -38.69 -42.35
CA ASP A 149 -14.25 -39.15 -43.65
C ASP A 149 -14.54 -37.86 -44.45
N GLY A 150 -14.39 -37.90 -45.77
CA GLY A 150 -14.64 -36.75 -46.63
C GLY A 150 -16.14 -36.55 -46.85
N SER A 151 -16.83 -35.83 -45.97
CA SER A 151 -18.21 -35.37 -46.24
C SER A 151 -18.69 -34.10 -45.50
N ASP A 152 -17.94 -33.48 -44.58
CA ASP A 152 -18.50 -32.46 -43.66
C ASP A 152 -18.10 -31.01 -43.96
N GLY A 153 -17.95 -30.63 -45.24
CA GLY A 153 -17.61 -29.25 -45.61
C GLY A 153 -18.70 -28.21 -45.26
N ASN A 154 -19.96 -28.64 -45.08
CA ASN A 154 -21.10 -27.75 -44.85
C ASN A 154 -21.45 -27.60 -43.35
N GLU A 155 -21.32 -28.67 -42.55
CA GLU A 155 -21.51 -28.59 -41.09
C GLU A 155 -20.35 -27.86 -40.40
N THR A 156 -19.12 -28.05 -40.87
CA THR A 156 -17.96 -27.30 -40.36
C THR A 156 -18.05 -25.81 -40.67
N ALA A 157 -18.61 -25.43 -41.82
CA ALA A 157 -18.86 -24.03 -42.17
C ALA A 157 -19.94 -23.41 -41.28
N ALA A 158 -21.04 -24.12 -40.99
CA ALA A 158 -22.09 -23.66 -40.10
C ALA A 158 -21.62 -23.48 -38.65
N LEU A 159 -20.81 -24.42 -38.15
CA LEU A 159 -20.19 -24.32 -36.81
C LEU A 159 -19.21 -23.15 -36.74
N ALA A 160 -18.42 -22.93 -37.79
CA ALA A 160 -17.50 -21.78 -37.85
C ALA A 160 -18.26 -20.44 -37.90
N GLU A 161 -19.37 -20.35 -38.62
CA GLU A 161 -20.22 -19.15 -38.62
C GLU A 161 -20.86 -18.88 -37.25
N GLN A 162 -21.30 -19.93 -36.56
CA GLN A 162 -21.81 -19.83 -35.18
C GLN A 162 -20.72 -19.33 -34.23
N GLU A 163 -19.51 -19.91 -34.28
CA GLU A 163 -18.39 -19.51 -33.43
C GLU A 163 -17.94 -18.06 -33.72
N LEU A 164 -17.93 -17.65 -34.99
CA LEU A 164 -17.69 -16.25 -35.36
C LEU A 164 -18.77 -15.31 -34.84
N GLY A 165 -20.03 -15.74 -34.81
CA GLY A 165 -21.14 -15.01 -34.21
C GLY A 165 -20.96 -14.82 -32.70
N GLU A 166 -20.61 -15.88 -31.99
CA GLU A 166 -20.35 -15.87 -30.54
C GLU A 166 -19.13 -14.99 -30.21
N GLN A 167 -18.05 -15.08 -30.98
CA GLN A 167 -16.88 -14.22 -30.82
C GLN A 167 -17.19 -12.74 -31.08
N ARG A 168 -18.03 -12.43 -32.08
CA ARG A 168 -18.49 -11.06 -32.34
C ARG A 168 -19.33 -10.52 -31.18
N ALA A 169 -20.27 -11.31 -30.67
CA ALA A 169 -21.09 -10.93 -29.53
C ALA A 169 -20.25 -10.73 -28.25
N ALA A 170 -19.27 -11.61 -28.02
CA ALA A 170 -18.32 -11.49 -26.92
C ALA A 170 -17.46 -10.22 -27.03
N ARG A 171 -16.95 -9.92 -28.24
CA ARG A 171 -16.19 -8.69 -28.52
C ARG A 171 -17.02 -7.44 -28.29
N GLU A 172 -18.27 -7.42 -28.75
CA GLU A 172 -19.16 -6.27 -28.55
C GLU A 172 -19.50 -6.07 -27.05
N LYS A 173 -19.69 -7.16 -26.29
CA LYS A 173 -19.86 -7.09 -24.83
C LYS A 173 -18.62 -6.54 -24.14
N ALA A 174 -17.43 -6.99 -24.54
CA ALA A 174 -16.16 -6.49 -24.02
C ALA A 174 -15.96 -5.01 -24.35
N GLU A 175 -16.31 -4.57 -25.57
CA GLU A 175 -16.20 -3.17 -25.97
C GLU A 175 -17.16 -2.25 -25.19
N ARG A 176 -18.39 -2.71 -24.93
CA ARG A 176 -19.33 -1.97 -24.06
C ARG A 176 -18.81 -1.87 -22.62
N ALA A 177 -18.25 -2.96 -22.09
CA ALA A 177 -17.65 -2.95 -20.76
C ALA A 177 -16.46 -1.99 -20.70
N LEU A 178 -15.58 -1.99 -21.71
CA LEU A 178 -14.45 -1.09 -21.81
C LEU A 178 -14.89 0.38 -21.85
N LYS A 179 -15.88 0.73 -22.68
CA LYS A 179 -16.45 2.09 -22.71
C LYS A 179 -17.04 2.52 -21.37
N SER A 180 -17.73 1.61 -20.67
CA SER A 180 -18.25 1.91 -19.33
C SER A 180 -17.15 2.14 -18.29
N ALA A 181 -16.06 1.38 -18.37
CA ALA A 181 -14.89 1.54 -17.51
C ALA A 181 -14.15 2.86 -17.81
N GLU A 182 -14.02 3.23 -19.08
CA GLU A 182 -13.43 4.51 -19.50
C GLU A 182 -14.22 5.70 -18.94
N LEU A 183 -15.55 5.68 -19.05
CA LEU A 183 -16.43 6.71 -18.45
C LEU A 183 -16.29 6.77 -16.93
N SER A 184 -16.13 5.62 -16.26
CA SER A 184 -15.92 5.57 -14.82
C SER A 184 -14.57 6.21 -14.45
N LEU A 185 -13.50 5.92 -15.22
CA LEU A 185 -12.19 6.51 -15.01
C LEU A 185 -12.20 8.03 -15.23
N THR A 186 -12.94 8.54 -16.23
CA THR A 186 -13.06 9.99 -16.42
C THR A 186 -13.81 10.65 -15.26
N SER A 187 -14.86 10.01 -14.73
CA SER A 187 -15.56 10.49 -13.53
C SER A 187 -14.64 10.56 -12.33
N LEU A 188 -13.92 9.47 -12.01
CA LEU A 188 -12.99 9.42 -10.89
C LEU A 188 -11.87 10.46 -11.02
N ARG A 189 -11.35 10.70 -12.23
CA ARG A 189 -10.35 11.75 -12.47
C ARG A 189 -10.88 13.14 -12.13
N SER A 190 -12.11 13.44 -12.53
CA SER A 190 -12.79 14.70 -12.18
C SER A 190 -12.96 14.83 -10.66
N GLU A 191 -13.39 13.77 -9.98
CA GLU A 191 -13.56 13.77 -8.52
C GLU A 191 -12.24 13.99 -7.77
N VAL A 192 -11.14 13.41 -8.26
CA VAL A 192 -9.80 13.61 -7.70
C VAL A 192 -9.32 15.05 -7.92
N GLU A 193 -9.56 15.62 -9.10
CA GLU A 193 -9.22 17.03 -9.38
C GLU A 193 -10.00 17.98 -8.47
N GLU A 194 -11.30 17.76 -8.31
CA GLU A 194 -12.14 18.53 -7.39
C GLU A 194 -11.71 18.36 -5.92
N ALA A 195 -11.35 17.14 -5.51
CA ALA A 195 -10.84 16.86 -4.18
C ALA A 195 -9.50 17.58 -3.93
N GLY A 196 -8.61 17.60 -4.93
CA GLY A 196 -7.37 18.38 -4.89
C GLY A 196 -7.64 19.88 -4.76
N GLY A 197 -8.61 20.41 -5.50
CA GLY A 197 -9.09 21.79 -5.36
C GLY A 197 -9.58 22.10 -3.95
N ARG A 198 -10.42 21.23 -3.36
CA ARG A 198 -10.89 21.37 -1.97
C ARG A 198 -9.75 21.30 -0.96
N ALA A 199 -8.79 20.40 -1.14
CA ALA A 199 -7.63 20.28 -0.27
C ALA A 199 -6.79 21.57 -0.27
N THR A 200 -6.46 22.11 -1.45
CA THR A 200 -5.70 23.36 -1.54
C THR A 200 -6.45 24.56 -0.95
N PHE A 201 -7.78 24.59 -1.04
CA PHE A 201 -8.60 25.60 -0.38
C PHE A 201 -8.53 25.49 1.15
N LEU A 202 -8.68 24.27 1.68
CA LEU A 202 -8.57 24.00 3.12
C LEU A 202 -7.17 24.29 3.66
N GLU A 203 -6.11 23.98 2.91
CA GLU A 203 -4.73 24.34 3.26
C GLU A 203 -4.55 25.86 3.36
N ARG A 204 -5.06 26.62 2.39
CA ARG A 204 -5.02 28.10 2.45
C ARG A 204 -5.82 28.65 3.63
N SER A 205 -6.96 28.05 3.94
CA SER A 205 -7.78 28.44 5.09
C SER A 205 -7.07 28.15 6.42
N ASN A 206 -6.47 26.96 6.55
CA ASN A 206 -5.66 26.59 7.72
C ASN A 206 -4.47 27.53 7.90
N HIS A 207 -3.80 27.92 6.82
CA HIS A 207 -2.68 28.86 6.90
C HIS A 207 -3.14 30.22 7.43
N LYS A 208 -4.25 30.76 6.91
CA LYS A 208 -4.85 32.00 7.43
C LYS A 208 -5.23 31.91 8.90
N LEU A 209 -5.89 30.83 9.30
CA LEU A 209 -6.25 30.62 10.71
C LEU A 209 -5.01 30.48 11.60
N THR A 210 -3.95 29.84 11.11
CA THR A 210 -2.68 29.73 11.83
C THR A 210 -2.03 31.10 12.01
N ASP A 211 -2.05 31.94 10.98
CA ASP A 211 -1.56 33.32 11.05
C ASP A 211 -2.41 34.19 12.00
N GLU A 212 -3.73 34.06 11.95
CA GLU A 212 -4.65 34.73 12.88
C GLU A 212 -4.41 34.30 14.33
N VAL A 213 -4.23 33.00 14.59
CA VAL A 213 -3.86 32.49 15.92
C VAL A 213 -2.50 33.02 16.34
N ALA A 214 -1.51 33.08 15.46
CA ALA A 214 -0.20 33.65 15.77
C ALA A 214 -0.29 35.16 16.08
N GLN A 215 -1.14 35.90 15.37
CA GLN A 215 -1.39 37.32 15.62
C GLN A 215 -2.14 37.56 16.94
N LEU A 216 -3.14 36.72 17.24
CA LEU A 216 -3.83 36.72 18.52
C LEU A 216 -2.89 36.36 19.68
N ARG A 217 -2.01 35.37 19.50
CA ARG A 217 -0.97 35.06 20.49
C ARG A 217 -0.04 36.23 20.71
N LYS A 218 0.43 36.90 19.66
CA LYS A 218 1.26 38.11 19.80
C LYS A 218 0.53 39.27 20.51
N SER A 219 -0.77 39.43 20.30
CA SER A 219 -1.56 40.45 21.00
C SER A 219 -1.91 40.06 22.45
N LEU A 220 -1.84 38.77 22.78
CA LEU A 220 -1.99 38.24 24.14
C LEU A 220 -0.65 38.25 24.91
N ASP A 221 0.44 37.89 24.24
CA ASP A 221 1.84 37.91 24.71
C ASP A 221 2.43 39.33 24.73
N GLY A 222 1.64 40.33 24.34
CA GLY A 222 1.96 41.71 24.64
C GLY A 222 2.03 41.89 26.15
N ASP A 223 3.26 41.83 26.70
CA ASP A 223 3.67 42.19 28.07
C ASP A 223 2.96 43.44 28.61
N ASP A 224 2.45 44.30 27.73
CA ASP A 224 1.67 45.49 28.03
C ASP A 224 0.41 45.21 28.83
N LYS A 225 -0.32 44.10 28.60
CA LYS A 225 -1.52 43.79 29.42
C LYS A 225 -1.17 43.29 30.81
N ALA A 226 -0.13 42.49 30.94
CA ALA A 226 0.38 42.05 32.24
C ALA A 226 0.97 43.22 33.04
N LYS A 227 1.69 44.13 32.37
CA LYS A 227 2.20 45.38 32.94
C LYS A 227 1.06 46.34 33.32
N GLN A 228 0.03 46.49 32.48
CA GLN A 228 -1.15 47.30 32.79
C GLN A 228 -1.95 46.73 33.97
N LEU A 229 -2.07 45.40 34.09
CA LEU A 229 -2.71 44.76 35.23
C LEU A 229 -1.91 44.97 36.53
N ALA A 230 -0.57 44.81 36.47
CA ALA A 230 0.30 45.07 37.61
C ALA A 230 0.27 46.55 38.03
N GLU A 231 0.23 47.47 37.08
CA GLU A 231 0.12 48.91 37.34
C GLU A 231 -1.26 49.28 37.91
N ALA A 232 -2.33 48.65 37.41
CA ALA A 232 -3.68 48.81 37.95
C ALA A 232 -3.78 48.29 39.39
N LEU A 233 -3.23 47.12 39.69
CA LEU A 233 -3.18 46.56 41.05
C LEU A 233 -2.35 47.43 42.00
N SER A 234 -1.22 47.97 41.54
CA SER A 234 -0.43 48.92 42.32
C SER A 234 -1.19 50.21 42.60
N LYS A 235 -1.92 50.76 41.63
CA LYS A 235 -2.78 51.93 41.82
C LYS A 235 -3.92 51.64 42.80
N LEU A 236 -4.52 50.46 42.71
CA LEU A 236 -5.61 50.03 43.59
C LEU A 236 -5.13 49.92 45.05
N ALA A 237 -3.97 49.30 45.29
CA ALA A 237 -3.35 49.22 46.61
C ALA A 237 -3.03 50.61 47.20
N VAL A 238 -2.55 51.56 46.37
CA VAL A 238 -2.30 52.94 46.81
C VAL A 238 -3.62 53.67 47.14
N THR A 239 -4.68 53.43 46.38
CA THR A 239 -6.01 54.01 46.68
C THR A 239 -6.64 53.40 47.92
N GLU A 240 -6.47 52.09 48.17
CA GLU A 240 -6.92 51.44 49.40
C GLU A 240 -6.18 51.98 50.62
N ALA A 241 -4.84 52.14 50.55
CA ALA A 241 -4.07 52.75 51.63
C ALA A 241 -4.55 54.18 51.94
N ARG A 242 -4.81 54.99 50.91
CA ARG A 242 -5.36 56.35 51.07
C ARG A 242 -6.78 56.36 51.61
N LEU A 243 -7.62 55.40 51.23
CA LEU A 243 -8.96 55.23 51.76
C LEU A 243 -8.92 54.81 53.23
N GLN A 244 -7.98 53.96 53.60
CA GLN A 244 -7.77 53.52 54.96
C GLN A 244 -7.27 54.69 55.83
N GLU A 245 -6.28 55.45 55.37
CA GLU A 245 -5.83 56.70 56.00
C GLU A 245 -6.97 57.73 56.12
N ALA A 246 -7.79 57.90 55.08
CA ALA A 246 -8.95 58.80 55.13
C ALA A 246 -10.04 58.30 56.07
N SER A 247 -10.24 56.98 56.17
CA SER A 247 -11.19 56.36 57.11
C SER A 247 -10.72 56.48 58.55
N GLU A 248 -9.41 56.33 58.80
CA GLU A 248 -8.80 56.50 60.11
C GLU A 248 -8.77 57.98 60.51
N ALA A 249 -8.52 58.90 59.57
CA ALA A 249 -8.63 60.34 59.78
C ALA A 249 -10.09 60.78 60.00
N SER A 250 -11.07 60.14 59.35
CA SER A 250 -12.50 60.35 59.59
C SER A 250 -12.96 59.77 60.92
N ALA A 251 -12.46 58.59 61.31
CA ALA A 251 -12.72 57.98 62.62
C ALA A 251 -12.07 58.77 63.77
N ALA A 252 -10.88 59.32 63.56
CA ALA A 252 -10.21 60.24 64.48
C ALA A 252 -10.86 61.63 64.50
N GLY A 253 -11.49 62.05 63.39
CA GLY A 253 -12.22 63.32 63.23
C GLY A 253 -13.69 63.27 63.67
N GLY A 254 -14.28 62.08 63.85
CA GLY A 254 -15.69 61.85 64.18
C GLY A 254 -16.15 62.30 65.56
N GLY A 255 -15.32 63.03 66.30
CA GLY A 255 -15.64 63.58 67.62
C GLY A 255 -16.15 65.03 67.63
N ARG A 256 -16.12 65.79 66.52
CA ARG A 256 -16.49 67.21 66.59
C ARG A 256 -16.95 67.84 65.26
N GLY A 257 -18.27 67.92 65.10
CA GLY A 257 -18.95 69.10 64.54
C GLY A 257 -19.19 69.16 63.03
N GLY A 258 -20.47 69.29 62.64
CA GLY A 258 -20.90 69.93 61.39
C GLY A 258 -21.01 69.02 60.17
N MET A 259 -22.21 68.48 59.91
CA MET A 259 -22.56 67.92 58.60
C MET A 259 -22.79 69.07 57.61
N ASP A 260 -21.77 69.42 56.84
CA ASP A 260 -21.89 70.27 55.65
C ASP A 260 -22.29 69.41 54.43
N ALA A 261 -23.26 69.92 53.66
CA ALA A 261 -23.91 69.28 52.52
C ALA A 261 -22.97 68.84 51.38
N ALA A 262 -21.70 69.26 51.39
CA ALA A 262 -20.69 68.90 50.40
C ALA A 262 -20.20 67.43 50.51
N SER A 263 -20.24 66.81 51.70
CA SER A 263 -19.81 65.41 51.88
C SER A 263 -20.80 64.39 51.31
N THR A 264 -22.10 64.72 51.29
CA THR A 264 -23.13 63.87 50.67
C THR A 264 -23.11 63.94 49.14
N GLU A 265 -22.67 65.05 48.56
CA GLU A 265 -22.54 65.22 47.11
C GLU A 265 -21.32 64.46 46.55
N LEU A 266 -20.20 64.47 47.28
CA LEU A 266 -18.98 63.75 46.89
C LEU A 266 -19.16 62.22 46.94
N ALA A 267 -19.90 61.71 47.93
CA ALA A 267 -20.25 60.30 48.04
C ALA A 267 -21.26 59.86 46.96
N GLY A 268 -22.20 60.74 46.58
CA GLY A 268 -23.14 60.50 45.48
C GLY A 268 -22.45 60.44 44.09
N ALA A 269 -21.47 61.32 43.85
CA ALA A 269 -20.69 61.32 42.62
C ALA A 269 -19.83 60.05 42.47
N GLY A 270 -19.20 59.59 43.56
CA GLY A 270 -18.42 58.34 43.55
C GLY A 270 -19.26 57.09 43.29
N LEU A 271 -20.50 57.05 43.78
CA LEU A 271 -21.43 55.94 43.54
C LEU A 271 -21.91 55.90 42.07
N LEU A 272 -22.18 57.06 41.47
CA LEU A 272 -22.57 57.17 40.07
C LEU A 272 -21.44 56.76 39.11
N GLU A 273 -20.21 57.16 39.42
CA GLU A 273 -19.04 56.76 38.64
C GLU A 273 -18.76 55.25 38.77
N ALA A 274 -18.93 54.69 39.98
CA ALA A 274 -18.85 53.24 40.18
C ALA A 274 -19.95 52.49 39.40
N GLN A 275 -21.18 53.01 39.36
CA GLN A 275 -22.27 52.42 38.57
C GLN A 275 -22.03 52.51 37.05
N ALA A 276 -21.42 53.58 36.57
CA ALA A 276 -21.05 53.71 35.15
C ALA A 276 -20.00 52.65 34.76
N ARG A 277 -18.94 52.51 35.56
CA ARG A 277 -17.90 51.51 35.33
C ARG A 277 -18.43 50.07 35.38
N LEU A 278 -19.42 49.80 36.23
CA LEU A 278 -20.05 48.49 36.32
C LEU A 278 -20.87 48.16 35.07
N ARG A 279 -21.60 49.14 34.50
CA ARG A 279 -22.32 48.96 33.23
C ARG A 279 -21.38 48.76 32.04
N ASP A 280 -20.27 49.47 32.00
CA ASP A 280 -19.28 49.32 30.92
C ASP A 280 -18.65 47.91 30.98
N ALA A 281 -18.32 47.42 32.19
CA ALA A 281 -17.83 46.07 32.38
C ALA A 281 -18.86 44.98 32.01
N GLU A 282 -20.15 45.19 32.32
CA GLU A 282 -21.23 44.29 31.90
C GLU A 282 -21.41 44.26 30.37
N ALA A 283 -21.25 45.40 29.70
CA ALA A 283 -21.31 45.48 28.24
C ALA A 283 -20.14 44.74 27.56
N GLU A 284 -18.93 44.86 28.10
CA GLU A 284 -17.75 44.13 27.62
C GLU A 284 -17.90 42.60 27.79
N LEU A 285 -18.41 42.15 28.94
CA LEU A 285 -18.70 40.72 29.17
C LEU A 285 -19.76 40.18 28.21
N GLY A 286 -20.79 40.98 27.90
CA GLY A 286 -21.80 40.64 26.89
C GLY A 286 -21.20 40.46 25.49
N SER A 287 -20.29 41.36 25.10
CA SER A 287 -19.56 41.28 23.82
C SER A 287 -18.71 40.01 23.74
N LEU A 288 -17.91 39.73 24.78
CA LEU A 288 -17.06 38.54 24.84
C LEU A 288 -17.87 37.24 24.77
N ARG A 289 -19.00 37.16 25.46
CA ARG A 289 -19.87 35.97 25.43
C ARG A 289 -20.48 35.71 24.05
N ASN A 290 -20.78 36.77 23.29
CA ASN A 290 -21.24 36.65 21.92
C ASN A 290 -20.14 36.17 20.97
N THR A 291 -18.90 36.64 21.14
CA THR A 291 -17.75 36.15 20.37
C THR A 291 -17.46 34.68 20.64
N GLN A 292 -17.54 34.23 21.91
CA GLN A 292 -17.38 32.83 22.28
C GLN A 292 -18.43 31.93 21.60
N LYS A 293 -19.72 32.31 21.65
CA LYS A 293 -20.79 31.54 20.99
C LYS A 293 -20.60 31.43 19.48
N ARG A 294 -20.09 32.50 18.84
CA ARG A 294 -19.81 32.49 17.41
C ARG A 294 -18.69 31.50 17.07
N LEU A 295 -17.60 31.52 17.83
CA LEU A 295 -16.48 30.58 17.66
C LEU A 295 -16.90 29.13 17.92
N GLU A 296 -17.71 28.88 18.95
CA GLU A 296 -18.27 27.54 19.22
C GLU A 296 -19.17 27.04 18.07
N GLY A 297 -19.94 27.92 17.43
CA GLY A 297 -20.77 27.57 16.27
C GLY A 297 -19.99 27.34 14.97
N GLU A 298 -18.81 27.96 14.82
CA GLU A 298 -17.90 27.75 13.70
C GLU A 298 -17.08 26.45 13.88
N LEU A 299 -16.84 25.98 15.10
CA LEU A 299 -16.09 24.74 15.40
C LEU A 299 -16.91 23.44 15.21
N VAL A 300 -18.25 23.53 15.14
CA VAL A 300 -19.17 22.39 15.01
C VAL A 300 -19.53 22.09 13.55
N LYS A 301 -19.04 22.89 12.59
CA LYS A 301 -19.22 22.69 11.14
C LYS A 301 -17.95 22.14 10.49
#